data_AF-A0A3S0QC05-F1
#
_entry.id   AF-A0A3S0QC05-F1
#
_cell.length_a   1.000
_cell.length_b   1.000
_cell.length_c   1.000
_cell.angle_alpha   90.00
_cell.angle_beta   90.00
_cell.angle_gamma   90.00
#
_symmetry.space_group_name_H-M   'P 1'
#
loop_
_entity.id
_entity.type
_entity.pdbx_description
1 polymer ?
#
loop_
_entity_poly.entity_id
_entity_poly.type
_entity_poly.pdbx_seq_one_letter_code
_entity_poly.pdbx_strand_id
1 'polypeptide(L)' 'MPALNDLALTVEEHEPGQFFWTLLEAHHGDASTETLDYRVYRTAASPQASYSNAMAMGVLELQKISAAANLAGNAG' A
#
# COMPACT_ATOMS: atom_id res chain seq x y z
N MET A 1 8.08 -16.60 -5.66
CA MET A 1 8.15 -15.12 -5.68
C MET A 1 7.11 -14.62 -4.69
N PRO A 2 7.46 -14.14 -3.49
CA PRO A 2 6.42 -13.73 -2.55
C PRO A 2 5.96 -12.29 -2.81
N ALA A 3 4.65 -12.16 -3.05
CA ALA A 3 3.73 -11.25 -2.38
C ALA A 3 3.88 -9.72 -2.52
N LEU A 4 4.51 -9.21 -3.59
CA LEU A 4 4.37 -7.78 -3.92
C LEU A 4 3.12 -7.46 -4.75
N ASN A 5 2.41 -8.50 -5.22
CA ASN A 5 1.18 -8.36 -6.00
C ASN A 5 -0.06 -8.06 -5.15
N ASP A 6 0.05 -8.16 -3.82
CA ASP A 6 -1.11 -8.11 -2.93
C ASP A 6 -1.08 -6.88 -2.01
N LEU A 7 -0.63 -5.75 -2.57
CA LEU A 7 -0.70 -4.45 -1.92
C LEU A 7 -2.01 -3.74 -2.29
N ALA A 8 -2.82 -3.42 -1.29
CA ALA A 8 -4.00 -2.56 -1.44
C ALA A 8 -3.65 -1.12 -1.01
N LEU A 9 -4.25 -0.14 -1.69
CA LEU A 9 -4.15 1.27 -1.34
C LEU A 9 -5.50 1.75 -0.83
N THR A 10 -5.53 2.31 0.38
CA THR A 10 -6.68 3.01 0.93
C THR A 10 -6.33 4.48 1.20
N VAL A 11 -7.35 5.32 1.22
CA VAL A 11 -7.25 6.73 1.63
C VAL A 11 -8.28 6.98 2.72
N GLU A 12 -7.80 7.48 3.84
CA GLU A 12 -8.58 7.72 5.04
C GLU A 12 -8.55 9.21 5.37
N GLU A 13 -9.70 9.75 5.80
CA GLU A 13 -9.80 11.11 6.31
C GLU A 13 -9.84 11.04 7.84
N HIS A 14 -8.78 11.53 8.50
CA HIS A 14 -8.69 11.50 9.97
C HIS A 14 -9.42 12.69 10.58
N GLU A 15 -9.15 13.87 10.06
CA GLU A 15 -9.82 15.13 10.38
C GLU A 15 -10.33 15.76 9.08
N PRO A 16 -11.35 16.63 9.12
CA PRO A 16 -11.86 17.30 7.93
C PRO A 16 -10.74 17.98 7.13
N GLY A 17 -10.52 17.53 5.89
CA GLY A 17 -9.48 18.05 5.00
C GLY A 17 -8.09 17.45 5.20
N GLN A 18 -7.92 16.45 6.07
CA GLN A 18 -6.66 15.73 6.29
C GLN A 18 -6.75 14.29 5.76
N PHE A 19 -6.26 14.10 4.54
CA PHE A 19 -6.29 12.80 3.87
C PHE A 19 -4.95 12.09 3.98
N PHE A 20 -4.97 10.85 4.47
CA PHE A 20 -3.80 9.99 4.57
C PHE A 20 -3.98 8.80 3.63
N TRP A 21 -2.92 8.46 2.88
CA TRP A 21 -2.89 7.21 2.14
C TRP A 21 -2.24 6.13 3.00
N THR A 22 -2.78 4.92 2.94
CA THR A 22 -2.23 3.75 3.62
C THR A 22 -2.14 2.59 2.63
N LEU A 23 -0.95 2.01 2.53
CA LEU A 23 -0.70 0.77 1.81
C LEU A 23 -0.82 -0.40 2.79
N LEU A 24 -1.65 -1.36 2.41
CA LEU A 24 -1.91 -2.58 3.14
C LEU A 24 -1.33 -3.75 2.37
N GLU A 25 -0.63 -4.65 3.04
CA GLU A 25 -0.11 -5.88 2.45
C GLU A 25 -0.98 -7.05 2.90
N ALA A 26 -1.44 -7.86 1.94
CA ALA A 26 -2.13 -9.10 2.24
C ALA A 26 -1.15 -10.09 2.88
N HIS A 27 -1.40 -10.39 4.14
CA HIS A 27 -0.76 -11.46 4.85
C HIS A 27 -1.51 -12.76 4.52
N HIS A 28 -0.92 -13.55 3.63
CA HIS A 28 -1.40 -14.89 3.36
C HIS A 28 -1.04 -15.78 4.56
N GLY A 29 -1.96 -15.86 5.53
CA GLY A 29 -1.94 -16.90 6.55
C GLY A 29 -2.12 -18.28 5.94
N ASP A 30 -1.91 -19.33 6.73
CA ASP A 30 -2.08 -20.72 6.28
C ASP A 30 -3.44 -20.90 5.59
N ALA A 31 -3.45 -21.71 4.53
CA ALA A 31 -4.53 -21.88 3.54
C ALA A 31 -5.91 -22.31 4.10
N SER A 32 -6.05 -22.43 5.42
CA SER A 32 -7.26 -22.76 6.16
C SER A 32 -8.10 -21.56 6.59
N THR A 33 -7.62 -20.32 6.36
CA THR A 33 -8.31 -19.11 6.84
C THR A 33 -8.97 -18.40 5.67
N GLU A 34 -10.31 -18.37 5.61
CA GLU A 34 -11.06 -17.65 4.57
C GLU A 34 -11.02 -16.11 4.72
N THR A 35 -10.24 -15.60 5.67
CA THR A 35 -10.02 -14.16 5.87
C THR A 35 -8.71 -13.72 5.21
N LEU A 36 -8.82 -12.72 4.34
CA LEU A 36 -7.67 -11.98 3.85
C LEU A 36 -7.19 -11.05 4.98
N ASP A 37 -6.16 -11.49 5.71
CA ASP A 37 -5.54 -10.65 6.73
C ASP A 37 -4.72 -9.56 6.03
N TYR A 38 -5.06 -8.29 6.28
CA TYR A 38 -4.28 -7.16 5.79
C TYR A 38 -3.48 -6.54 6.92
N ARG A 39 -2.18 -6.35 6.72
CA ARG A 39 -1.32 -5.60 7.64
C ARG A 39 -0.95 -4.26 7.04
N VAL A 40 -0.82 -3.23 7.88
CA VAL A 40 -0.32 -1.92 7.44
C VAL A 40 1.14 -2.07 7.02
N TYR A 41 1.41 -1.81 5.75
CA TYR A 41 2.75 -1.82 5.19
C TYR A 41 3.41 -0.45 5.29
N ARG A 42 2.68 0.60 4.88
CA ARG A 42 3.18 1.98 4.89
C ARG A 42 2.01 2.95 4.94
N THR A 43 2.21 4.09 5.59
CA THR A 43 1.22 5.18 5.57
C THR A 43 1.89 6.51 5.25
N ALA A 44 1.11 7.50 4.85
CA ALA A 44 1.56 8.85 4.62
C ALA A 44 2.12 9.46 5.92
N ALA A 45 3.34 10.00 5.88
CA ALA A 45 3.93 10.67 7.04
C ALA A 45 3.24 12.01 7.38
N SER A 46 2.52 12.59 6.42
CA SER A 46 1.81 13.87 6.58
C SER A 46 0.48 13.86 5.83
N PRO A 47 -0.53 14.61 6.32
CA PRO A 47 -1.81 14.73 5.65
C PRO A 47 -1.67 15.39 4.28
N GLN A 48 -2.56 15.02 3.38
CA GLN A 48 -2.70 15.60 2.05
C GLN A 48 -3.95 16.48 2.00
N ALA A 49 -3.89 17.53 1.19
CA ALA A 49 -4.96 18.54 1.12
C ALA A 49 -6.26 18.05 0.47
N SER A 50 -6.25 16.91 -0.23
CA SER A 50 -7.44 16.32 -0.84
C SER A 50 -7.30 14.81 -0.99
N TYR A 51 -8.45 14.11 -1.05
CA TYR A 51 -8.53 12.68 -1.32
C TYR A 51 -7.76 12.29 -2.60
N SER A 52 -7.97 13.03 -3.69
CA SER A 52 -7.31 12.76 -4.97
C SER A 52 -5.79 12.93 -4.89
N ASN A 53 -5.31 13.92 -4.13
CA ASN A 53 -3.88 14.10 -3.92
C ASN A 53 -3.29 12.95 -3.08
N ALA A 54 -3.98 12.52 -2.01
CA ALA A 54 -3.59 11.34 -1.24
C ALA A 54 -3.53 10.08 -2.10
N MET A 55 -4.55 9.86 -2.94
CA MET A 55 -4.59 8.72 -3.85
C MET A 55 -3.43 8.73 -4.84
N ALA A 56 -3.18 9.87 -5.49
CA ALA A 56 -2.07 10.00 -6.44
C ALA A 56 -0.71 9.75 -5.79
N MET A 57 -0.49 10.28 -4.58
CA MET A 57 0.73 10.06 -3.82
C MET A 57 0.89 8.60 -3.37
N GLY A 58 -0.21 7.95 -2.96
CA GLY A 58 -0.21 6.52 -2.63
C GLY A 58 0.09 5.63 -3.84
N VAL A 59 -0.47 5.93 -5.01
CA VAL A 59 -0.17 5.23 -6.27
C VAL A 59 1.29 5.41 -6.67
N LEU A 60 1.83 6.62 -6.53
CA LEU A 60 3.24 6.89 -6.82
C LEU A 60 4.17 6.04 -5.94
N GLU A 61 3.83 5.89 -4.66
CA GLU A 61 4.60 5.04 -3.75
C GLU A 61 4.50 3.56 -4.13
N LEU A 62 3.29 3.08 -4.47
CA LEU A 62 3.09 1.72 -4.97
C LEU A 62 3.92 1.42 -6.23
N GLN A 63 3.99 2.37 -7.17
CA GLN A 63 4.81 2.25 -8.38
C GLN A 63 6.30 2.15 -8.05
N LYS A 64 6.82 2.92 -7.08
CA LYS A 64 8.22 2.81 -6.65
C LYS A 64 8.53 1.44 -6.07
N ILE A 65 7.64 0.91 -5.23
CA ILE A 65 7.84 -0.40 -4.62
C ILE A 65 7.81 -1.50 -5.70
N SER A 66 6.87 -1.42 -6.65
CA SER A 66 6.82 -2.32 -7.80
C SER A 66 8.08 -2.25 -8.66
N ALA A 67 8.59 -1.05 -8.95
CA ALA A 67 9.83 -0.87 -9.72
C ALA A 67 11.04 -1.46 -8.98
N ALA A 68 11.15 -1.24 -7.67
CA ALA A 68 12.24 -1.80 -6.85
C ALA A 68 12.19 -3.34 -6.81
N ALA A 69 10.99 -3.92 -6.73
CA ALA A 69 10.78 -5.37 -6.79
C ALA A 69 11.27 -5.99 -8.11
N ASN A 70 10.95 -5.33 -9.23
CA ASN A 70 11.37 -5.77 -10.55
C ASN A 70 12.90 -5.73 -10.71
N LEU A 71 13.56 -4.71 -10.16
CA LEU A 71 15.03 -4.62 -10.17
C LEU A 71 15.69 -5.72 -9.33
N ALA A 72 15.13 -6.06 -8.17
CA ALA A 72 15.63 -7.14 -7.31
C ALA A 72 15.48 -8.52 -7.95
N GLY A 73 14.43 -8.75 -8.75
CA GLY A 73 14.22 -10.00 -9.47
C GLY A 73 15.13 -10.23 -10.68
N ASN A 74 15.73 -9.17 -11.23
CA ASN A 74 16.59 -9.25 -12.42
C ASN A 74 18.10 -9.38 -12.10
N ALA A 75 18.47 -9.39 -10.81
CA ALA A 75 19.84 -9.51 -10.33
C ALA A 75 20.18 -10.91 -9.76
N GLY A 76 19.29 -11.90 -9.94
CA GLY A 76 19.42 -13.27 -9.45
C GLY A 76 19.63 -14.30 -10.55
#